data_AF-A0A1G2L4K8-F1
#
_entry.id   AF-A0A1G2L4K8-F1
#
_cell.length_a   1.000
_cell.length_b   1.000
_cell.length_c   1.000
_cell.angle_alpha   90.00
_cell.angle_beta   90.00
_cell.angle_gamma   90.00
#
_symmetry.space_group_name_H-M   'P 1'
#
loop_
_entity.id
_entity.type
_entity.pdbx_description
1 polymer ?
#
loop_
_entity_poly.entity_id
_entity_poly.type
_entity_poly.pdbx_seq_one_letter_code
_entity_poly.pdbx_strand_id
1 'polypeptide(L)'
;MKLKHEQYIGGREGVDFEWDIFGSADIKNPEYQKELASMTKPNGFVFFEQAKKLVKKFQSSDPRIPERPFARELRMEIIERLGFVEEKDMDRVKFYSAIGTPLDIWHGIDAFIEVEQEHGAPIVITLDATMLTKEEKRARGQEIKADVLVSKKDVHIEDEDELQSHIEKNADSVYEAYVKKREEAKNTKHQKTQA
;
A
#
# COMPACT_ATOMS: atom_id res chain seq x y z
N MET A 1 19.08 -21.60 -8.11
CA MET A 1 18.06 -21.63 -9.20
C MET A 1 17.75 -20.17 -9.53
N LYS A 2 17.90 -19.72 -10.78
CA LYS A 2 17.72 -18.29 -11.14
C LYS A 2 16.23 -17.99 -11.33
N LEU A 3 15.63 -17.18 -10.46
CA LEU A 3 14.30 -16.61 -10.71
C LEU A 3 14.43 -15.46 -11.73
N LYS A 4 13.70 -15.60 -12.84
CA LYS A 4 13.72 -14.70 -13.98
C LYS A 4 12.97 -13.41 -13.64
N HIS A 5 13.58 -12.26 -13.91
CA HIS A 5 12.91 -10.95 -13.88
C HIS A 5 11.99 -10.74 -15.12
N GLU A 6 11.43 -11.83 -15.67
CA GLU A 6 10.81 -11.88 -17.01
C GLU A 6 9.31 -12.20 -16.96
N GLN A 7 8.68 -12.12 -15.78
CA GLN A 7 7.24 -12.38 -15.59
C GLN A 7 6.45 -11.20 -14.99
N TYR A 8 7.06 -10.02 -14.87
CA TYR A 8 6.33 -8.79 -14.60
C TYR A 8 5.64 -8.30 -15.88
N ILE A 9 4.37 -7.90 -15.75
CA ILE A 9 3.52 -7.47 -16.88
C ILE A 9 3.70 -5.96 -17.15
N GLY A 10 4.32 -5.22 -16.22
CA GLY A 10 4.95 -3.93 -16.48
C GLY A 10 6.38 -4.10 -17.01
N GLY A 11 6.81 -3.24 -17.92
CA GLY A 11 8.22 -3.17 -18.33
C GLY A 11 9.13 -2.74 -17.17
N ARG A 12 10.45 -2.96 -17.30
CA ARG A 12 11.44 -2.67 -16.23
C ARG A 12 11.21 -1.33 -15.53
N GLU A 13 11.02 -0.26 -16.29
CA GLU A 13 10.84 1.12 -15.78
C GLU A 13 9.66 1.33 -14.81
N GLY A 14 8.64 0.46 -14.86
CA GLY A 14 7.52 0.47 -13.90
C GLY A 14 7.87 -0.26 -12.60
N VAL A 15 8.47 -1.44 -12.73
CA VAL A 15 8.96 -2.22 -11.58
C VAL A 15 10.05 -1.45 -10.82
N ASP A 16 11.00 -0.87 -11.54
CA ASP A 16 12.07 -0.06 -10.94
C ASP A 16 11.47 1.15 -10.18
N PHE A 17 10.43 1.80 -10.72
CA PHE A 17 9.70 2.88 -10.03
C PHE A 17 9.00 2.41 -8.76
N GLU A 18 8.21 1.33 -8.82
CA GLU A 18 7.53 0.73 -7.66
C GLU A 18 8.52 0.44 -6.53
N TRP A 19 9.63 -0.24 -6.86
CA TRP A 19 10.68 -0.60 -5.90
C TRP A 19 11.38 0.63 -5.30
N ASP A 20 11.58 1.69 -6.06
CA ASP A 20 12.21 2.93 -5.59
C ASP A 20 11.31 3.72 -4.64
N ILE A 21 10.02 3.85 -4.93
CA ILE A 21 9.11 4.65 -4.09
C ILE A 21 8.61 3.90 -2.84
N PHE A 22 8.35 2.59 -2.93
CA PHE A 22 7.72 1.82 -1.85
C PHE A 22 8.65 0.81 -1.16
N GLY A 23 9.73 0.36 -1.82
CA GLY A 23 10.63 -0.66 -1.25
C GLY A 23 10.05 -2.06 -1.39
N SER A 24 10.21 -2.94 -0.39
CA SER A 24 9.88 -4.37 -0.57
C SER A 24 9.49 -5.12 0.70
N ALA A 25 8.74 -6.20 0.54
CA ALA A 25 8.63 -7.26 1.54
C ALA A 25 9.84 -8.22 1.51
N ASP A 26 10.15 -8.88 2.63
CA ASP A 26 11.18 -9.93 2.72
C ASP A 26 10.67 -11.26 2.14
N ILE A 27 10.38 -11.26 0.84
CA ILE A 27 9.89 -12.43 0.10
C ILE A 27 10.94 -13.54 -0.05
N LYS A 28 12.22 -13.26 0.27
CA LYS A 28 13.33 -14.21 0.21
C LYS A 28 13.46 -15.04 1.49
N ASN A 29 12.75 -14.66 2.55
CA ASN A 29 12.73 -15.39 3.81
C ASN A 29 12.21 -16.83 3.63
N PRO A 30 12.92 -17.86 4.13
CA PRO A 30 12.44 -19.25 4.07
C PRO A 30 11.10 -19.46 4.78
N GLU A 31 10.83 -18.74 5.88
CA GLU A 31 9.53 -18.83 6.58
C GLU A 31 8.41 -18.13 5.81
N TYR A 32 8.69 -17.04 5.08
CA TYR A 32 7.72 -16.44 4.15
C TYR A 32 7.28 -17.45 3.09
N GLN A 33 8.22 -18.14 2.46
CA GLN A 33 7.94 -19.14 1.42
C GLN A 33 7.12 -20.32 1.95
N LYS A 34 7.40 -20.76 3.18
CA LYS A 34 6.68 -21.83 3.88
C LYS A 34 5.26 -21.41 4.27
N GLU A 35 5.07 -20.20 4.79
CA GLU A 35 3.74 -19.67 5.09
C GLU A 35 2.92 -19.43 3.83
N LEU A 36 3.53 -18.85 2.79
CA LEU A 36 2.93 -18.68 1.47
C LEU A 36 2.41 -20.02 0.93
N ALA A 37 3.25 -21.06 0.92
CA ALA A 37 2.85 -22.39 0.49
C ALA A 37 1.66 -22.95 1.30
N SER A 38 1.59 -22.68 2.61
CA SER A 38 0.49 -23.17 3.47
C SER A 38 -0.88 -22.53 3.17
N MET A 39 -0.91 -21.33 2.58
CA MET A 39 -2.15 -20.58 2.28
C MET A 39 -2.49 -20.46 0.80
N THR A 40 -1.54 -20.82 -0.08
CA THR A 40 -1.72 -20.82 -1.54
C THR A 40 -2.72 -21.89 -1.97
N LYS A 41 -3.71 -21.49 -2.76
CA LYS A 41 -4.70 -22.40 -3.36
C LYS A 41 -4.09 -23.19 -4.53
N PRO A 42 -4.69 -24.31 -4.96
CA PRO A 42 -4.17 -25.11 -6.09
C PRO A 42 -3.97 -24.35 -7.41
N ASN A 43 -4.66 -23.21 -7.60
CA ASN A 43 -4.51 -22.30 -8.73
C ASN A 43 -3.49 -21.16 -8.50
N GLY A 44 -2.68 -21.21 -7.44
CA GLY A 44 -1.70 -20.17 -7.08
C GLY A 44 -2.28 -18.96 -6.33
N PHE A 45 -3.60 -18.86 -6.19
CA PHE A 45 -4.27 -17.71 -5.57
C PHE A 45 -4.13 -17.70 -4.04
N VAL A 46 -4.08 -16.50 -3.44
CA VAL A 46 -4.10 -16.28 -1.99
C VAL A 46 -5.18 -15.24 -1.67
N PHE A 47 -6.03 -15.50 -0.68
CA PHE A 47 -7.07 -14.54 -0.28
C PHE A 47 -6.47 -13.26 0.31
N PHE A 48 -7.13 -12.12 0.05
CA PHE A 48 -6.70 -10.78 0.46
C PHE A 48 -6.22 -10.70 1.93
N GLU A 49 -7.04 -11.15 2.88
CA GLU A 49 -6.71 -11.12 4.31
C GLU A 49 -5.53 -12.04 4.70
N GLN A 50 -5.23 -13.07 3.90
CA GLN A 50 -4.06 -13.93 4.11
C GLN A 50 -2.81 -13.28 3.51
N ALA A 51 -2.91 -12.73 2.31
CA ALA A 51 -1.84 -11.98 1.65
C ALA A 51 -1.42 -10.76 2.49
N LYS A 52 -2.38 -9.97 2.99
CA LYS A 52 -2.12 -8.84 3.90
C LYS A 52 -1.41 -9.28 5.19
N LYS A 53 -1.77 -10.44 5.76
CA LYS A 53 -1.09 -10.99 6.95
C LYS A 53 0.36 -11.39 6.66
N LEU A 54 0.65 -11.97 5.50
CA LEU A 54 2.04 -12.22 5.05
C LEU A 54 2.82 -10.92 4.96
N VAL A 55 2.28 -9.92 4.25
CA VAL A 55 2.93 -8.61 4.06
C VAL A 55 3.29 -8.00 5.41
N LYS A 56 2.33 -7.93 6.35
CA LYS A 56 2.57 -7.37 7.70
C LYS A 56 3.62 -8.12 8.51
N LYS A 57 3.77 -9.42 8.30
CA LYS A 57 4.70 -10.27 9.06
C LYS A 57 6.12 -10.27 8.50
N PHE A 58 6.26 -10.07 7.19
CA PHE A 58 7.53 -10.16 6.47
C PHE A 58 7.83 -8.85 5.72
N GLN A 59 7.85 -7.72 6.45
CA GLN A 59 8.46 -6.48 5.94
C GLN A 59 9.99 -6.56 6.01
N SER A 60 10.69 -5.87 5.12
CA SER A 60 12.16 -5.75 5.20
C SER A 60 12.63 -4.79 6.30
N SER A 61 11.77 -3.85 6.69
CA SER A 61 12.05 -2.77 7.66
C SER A 61 10.87 -2.53 8.60
N ASP A 62 11.04 -1.64 9.58
CA ASP A 62 9.94 -1.24 10.47
C ASP A 62 8.89 -0.42 9.68
N PRO A 63 7.61 -0.82 9.62
CA PRO A 63 6.59 -0.10 8.88
C PRO A 63 6.26 1.29 9.46
N ARG A 64 6.75 1.61 10.67
CA ARG A 64 6.70 2.97 11.24
C ARG A 64 7.82 3.87 10.71
N ILE A 65 8.90 3.30 10.18
CA ILE A 65 10.06 4.05 9.67
C ILE A 65 10.46 3.47 8.30
N PRO A 66 9.72 3.76 7.22
CA PRO A 66 10.03 3.25 5.89
C PRO A 66 11.41 3.71 5.43
N GLU A 67 12.17 2.80 4.83
CA GLU A 67 13.52 3.10 4.31
C GLU A 67 13.46 4.06 3.11
N ARG A 68 12.48 3.88 2.21
CA ARG A 68 12.32 4.71 1.01
C ARG A 68 11.88 6.13 1.37
N PRO A 69 12.52 7.19 0.83
CA PRO A 69 12.14 8.56 1.08
C PRO A 69 10.66 8.84 0.81
N PHE A 70 10.16 8.51 -0.40
CA PHE A 70 8.75 8.75 -0.75
C PHE A 70 7.77 8.12 0.24
N ALA A 71 7.93 6.82 0.57
CA ALA A 71 7.07 6.13 1.53
C ALA A 71 7.14 6.73 2.96
N ARG A 72 8.30 7.23 3.37
CA ARG A 72 8.51 7.87 4.68
C ARG A 72 7.87 9.25 4.74
N GLU A 73 8.15 10.12 3.77
CA GLU A 73 7.59 11.46 3.75
C GLU A 73 6.06 11.41 3.54
N LEU A 74 5.55 10.51 2.68
CA LEU A 74 4.11 10.24 2.55
C LEU A 74 3.48 9.86 3.88
N ARG A 75 4.14 9.01 4.69
CA ARG A 75 3.67 8.67 6.03
C ARG A 75 3.64 9.89 6.96
N MET A 76 4.62 10.77 6.90
CA MET A 76 4.67 12.00 7.71
C MET A 76 3.55 12.98 7.33
N GLU A 77 3.34 13.20 6.04
CA GLU A 77 2.26 14.05 5.49
C GLU A 77 0.85 13.51 5.85
N ILE A 78 0.69 12.19 5.96
CA ILE A 78 -0.55 11.56 6.46
C ILE A 78 -0.71 11.77 7.97
N ILE A 79 0.37 11.63 8.75
CA ILE A 79 0.39 11.87 10.20
C ILE A 79 -0.03 13.30 10.54
N GLU A 80 0.48 14.28 9.79
CA GLU A 80 0.11 15.69 9.95
C GLU A 80 -1.37 15.93 9.63
N ARG A 81 -1.89 15.40 8.53
CA ARG A 81 -3.32 15.47 8.16
C ARG A 81 -4.25 14.80 9.18
N LEU A 82 -3.75 13.78 9.88
CA LEU A 82 -4.47 13.13 10.99
C LEU A 82 -4.40 13.91 12.31
N GLY A 83 -3.56 14.96 12.40
CA GLY A 83 -3.36 15.76 13.60
C GLY A 83 -2.60 15.02 14.71
N PHE A 84 -1.78 14.03 14.36
CA PHE A 84 -1.06 13.20 15.34
C PHE A 84 0.27 13.85 15.72
N VAL A 85 0.28 14.57 16.85
CA VAL A 85 1.43 15.33 17.36
C VAL A 85 2.29 14.53 18.36
N GLU A 86 1.69 13.57 19.07
CA GLU A 86 2.37 12.73 20.06
C GLU A 86 2.98 11.48 19.39
N GLU A 87 4.20 11.08 19.79
CA GLU A 87 4.92 9.92 19.23
C GLU A 87 4.06 8.64 19.23
N LYS A 88 3.35 8.39 20.34
CA LYS A 88 2.41 7.26 20.50
C LYS A 88 1.29 7.23 19.45
N ASP A 89 0.91 8.40 18.93
CA ASP A 89 -0.17 8.55 17.95
C ASP A 89 0.39 8.49 16.54
N MET A 90 1.57 9.06 16.30
CA MET A 90 2.34 8.86 15.06
C MET A 90 2.58 7.37 14.78
N ASP A 91 2.92 6.60 15.81
CA ASP A 91 3.16 5.14 15.75
C ASP A 91 1.95 4.30 15.30
N ARG A 92 0.75 4.87 15.34
CA ARG A 92 -0.49 4.22 14.85
C ARG A 92 -0.55 4.18 13.33
N VAL A 93 0.21 5.00 12.63
CA VAL A 93 0.30 5.04 11.17
C VAL A 93 1.48 4.19 10.73
N LYS A 94 1.21 3.18 9.90
CA LYS A 94 2.18 2.18 9.44
C LYS A 94 2.09 2.02 7.93
N PHE A 95 3.21 2.13 7.22
CA PHE A 95 3.32 1.89 5.78
C PHE A 95 3.85 0.48 5.54
N TYR A 96 3.23 -0.27 4.64
CA TYR A 96 3.64 -1.62 4.28
C TYR A 96 3.85 -1.72 2.76
N SER A 97 5.04 -2.14 2.32
CA SER A 97 5.26 -2.54 0.92
C SER A 97 4.78 -3.96 0.69
N ALA A 98 4.04 -4.16 -0.39
CA ALA A 98 3.45 -5.40 -0.82
C ALA A 98 4.00 -5.92 -2.16
N ILE A 99 4.97 -5.19 -2.76
CA ILE A 99 5.62 -5.54 -4.02
C ILE A 99 6.24 -6.95 -3.96
N GLY A 100 5.98 -7.76 -4.98
CA GLY A 100 6.42 -9.15 -5.11
C GLY A 100 5.67 -10.14 -4.21
N THR A 101 4.62 -9.69 -3.50
CA THR A 101 3.77 -10.57 -2.68
C THR A 101 2.49 -10.94 -3.42
N PRO A 102 1.70 -11.93 -2.93
CA PRO A 102 0.38 -12.22 -3.49
C PRO A 102 -0.59 -11.04 -3.47
N LEU A 103 -0.34 -9.99 -2.67
CA LEU A 103 -1.19 -8.81 -2.59
C LEU A 103 -1.00 -7.90 -3.82
N ASP A 104 0.23 -7.70 -4.27
CA ASP A 104 0.59 -7.19 -5.61
C ASP A 104 -0.02 -8.12 -6.67
N ILE A 105 0.49 -9.35 -6.76
CA ILE A 105 0.28 -10.25 -7.92
C ILE A 105 -1.19 -10.55 -8.22
N TRP A 106 -2.04 -10.70 -7.19
CA TRP A 106 -3.45 -11.10 -7.37
C TRP A 106 -4.46 -9.97 -7.10
N HIS A 107 -4.12 -9.03 -6.22
CA HIS A 107 -5.05 -7.96 -5.80
C HIS A 107 -4.71 -6.59 -6.39
N GLY A 108 -3.54 -6.42 -7.04
CA GLY A 108 -3.14 -5.18 -7.71
C GLY A 108 -2.88 -4.06 -6.71
N ILE A 109 -2.14 -4.37 -5.65
CA ILE A 109 -1.88 -3.48 -4.51
C ILE A 109 -0.39 -3.61 -4.13
N ASP A 110 0.36 -2.57 -4.41
CA ASP A 110 1.82 -2.54 -4.26
C ASP A 110 2.25 -2.05 -2.88
N ALA A 111 1.38 -1.31 -2.20
CA ALA A 111 1.57 -0.91 -0.81
C ALA A 111 0.23 -0.66 -0.10
N PHE A 112 0.26 -0.53 1.22
CA PHE A 112 -0.87 0.00 1.98
C PHE A 112 -0.45 0.74 3.25
N ILE A 113 -1.26 1.75 3.60
CA ILE A 113 -1.22 2.42 4.90
C ILE A 113 -2.20 1.71 5.84
N GLU A 114 -1.78 1.43 7.05
CA GLU A 114 -2.64 1.02 8.15
C GLU A 114 -2.66 2.12 9.22
N VAL A 115 -3.86 2.52 9.65
CA VAL A 115 -4.07 3.49 10.73
C VAL A 115 -4.81 2.82 11.88
N GLU A 116 -4.08 2.53 12.96
CA GLU A 116 -4.64 1.94 14.18
C GLU A 116 -5.64 2.89 14.86
N GLN A 117 -6.82 2.36 15.15
CA GLN A 117 -7.91 3.07 15.82
C GLN A 117 -7.84 2.77 17.32
N GLU A 118 -8.04 3.76 18.18
CA GLU A 118 -8.20 3.54 19.63
C GLU A 118 -9.25 2.47 19.94
N HIS A 119 -10.34 2.43 19.15
CA HIS A 119 -11.49 1.55 19.37
C HIS A 119 -11.99 0.87 18.08
N GLY A 120 -11.35 -0.22 17.68
CA GLY A 120 -11.86 -1.12 16.65
C GLY A 120 -10.77 -1.78 15.81
N ALA A 121 -11.17 -2.30 14.65
CA ALA A 121 -10.21 -2.73 13.63
C ALA A 121 -9.44 -1.52 13.06
N PRO A 122 -8.17 -1.69 12.68
CA PRO A 122 -7.42 -0.66 11.97
C PRO A 122 -8.05 -0.35 10.61
N ILE A 123 -7.88 0.88 10.14
CA ILE A 123 -8.31 1.28 8.80
C ILE A 123 -7.15 1.06 7.84
N VAL A 124 -7.40 0.38 6.72
CA VAL A 124 -6.39 0.05 5.70
C VAL A 124 -6.70 0.79 4.41
N ILE A 125 -5.75 1.58 3.93
CA ILE A 125 -5.79 2.32 2.65
C ILE A 125 -4.77 1.69 1.71
N THR A 126 -5.22 1.21 0.57
CA THR A 126 -4.42 0.46 -0.40
C THR A 126 -3.93 1.37 -1.52
N LEU A 127 -2.68 1.15 -1.95
CA LEU A 127 -1.96 1.94 -2.95
C LEU A 127 -1.59 1.05 -4.15
N ASP A 128 -1.72 1.59 -5.35
CA ASP A 128 -1.35 1.00 -6.66
C ASP A 128 -0.47 2.02 -7.38
N ALA A 129 0.79 1.67 -7.67
CA ALA A 129 1.74 2.51 -8.37
C ALA A 129 1.69 2.26 -9.87
N THR A 130 1.85 3.30 -10.69
CA THR A 130 1.62 3.14 -12.13
C THR A 130 2.28 4.19 -13.02
N MET A 131 2.61 3.78 -14.25
CA MET A 131 3.06 4.67 -15.33
C MET A 131 1.91 5.44 -16.02
N LEU A 132 0.66 5.26 -15.58
CA LEU A 132 -0.56 5.71 -16.26
C LEU A 132 -1.45 6.55 -15.35
N THR A 133 -2.13 7.55 -15.90
CA THR A 133 -3.17 8.25 -15.11
C THR A 133 -4.40 7.37 -14.88
N LYS A 134 -5.27 7.81 -13.97
CA LYS A 134 -6.57 7.19 -13.66
C LYS A 134 -7.47 7.09 -14.90
N GLU A 135 -7.42 8.09 -15.75
CA GLU A 135 -8.15 8.20 -17.02
C GLU A 135 -7.59 7.21 -18.04
N GLU A 136 -6.26 7.07 -18.10
CA GLU A 136 -5.60 6.12 -19.00
C GLU A 136 -5.84 4.66 -18.59
N LYS A 137 -5.78 4.32 -17.30
CA LYS A 137 -6.18 2.98 -16.81
C LYS A 137 -7.63 2.67 -17.22
N ARG A 138 -8.56 3.61 -16.99
CA ARG A 138 -9.97 3.48 -17.37
C ARG A 138 -10.17 3.34 -18.89
N ALA A 139 -9.49 4.15 -19.70
CA ALA A 139 -9.58 4.08 -21.16
C ALA A 139 -9.06 2.75 -21.73
N ARG A 140 -8.14 2.08 -21.02
CA ARG A 140 -7.65 0.73 -21.33
C ARG A 140 -8.53 -0.39 -20.77
N GLY A 141 -9.67 -0.07 -20.13
CA GLY A 141 -10.54 -1.04 -19.49
C GLY A 141 -9.95 -1.69 -18.23
N GLN A 142 -8.94 -1.09 -17.62
CA GLN A 142 -8.31 -1.60 -16.40
C GLN A 142 -9.12 -1.16 -15.17
N GLU A 143 -9.52 -2.13 -14.35
CA GLU A 143 -10.15 -1.88 -13.05
C GLU A 143 -9.10 -1.40 -12.05
N ILE A 144 -9.40 -0.31 -11.34
CA ILE A 144 -8.56 0.23 -10.26
C ILE A 144 -9.07 -0.37 -8.96
N LYS A 145 -8.26 -1.27 -8.38
CA LYS A 145 -8.61 -2.04 -7.17
C LYS A 145 -8.17 -1.37 -5.87
N ALA A 146 -7.13 -0.55 -5.93
CA ALA A 146 -6.63 0.21 -4.81
C ALA A 146 -7.50 1.45 -4.50
N ASP A 147 -7.40 1.95 -3.27
CA ASP A 147 -8.07 3.20 -2.87
C ASP A 147 -7.43 4.43 -3.51
N VAL A 148 -6.10 4.44 -3.59
CA VAL A 148 -5.27 5.53 -4.11
C VAL A 148 -4.34 5.01 -5.19
N LEU A 149 -4.15 5.82 -6.24
CA LEU A 149 -3.33 5.50 -7.41
C LEU A 149 -2.13 6.47 -7.46
N VAL A 150 -0.92 5.95 -7.31
CA VAL A 150 0.33 6.73 -7.32
C VAL A 150 0.95 6.68 -8.72
N SER A 151 0.72 7.72 -9.50
CA SER A 151 1.23 7.83 -10.88
C SER A 151 2.72 8.24 -10.91
N LYS A 152 3.49 7.78 -11.91
CA LYS A 152 4.82 8.30 -12.33
C LYS A 152 4.74 9.42 -13.39
N LYS A 153 3.53 9.75 -13.86
CA LYS A 153 3.28 11.02 -14.55
C LYS A 153 2.95 12.16 -13.57
N ASP A 154 2.60 11.78 -12.34
CA ASP A 154 2.95 12.51 -11.12
C ASP A 154 4.35 12.02 -10.66
N VAL A 155 4.92 12.53 -9.58
CA VAL A 155 6.17 12.02 -8.96
C VAL A 155 7.39 12.05 -9.91
N HIS A 156 7.77 13.24 -10.39
CA HIS A 156 9.11 13.47 -10.93
C HIS A 156 10.15 13.37 -9.80
N ILE A 157 10.76 12.19 -9.62
CA ILE A 157 11.69 11.89 -8.51
C ILE A 157 12.99 12.74 -8.56
N GLU A 158 13.32 13.31 -9.71
CA GLU A 158 14.56 14.08 -9.92
C GLU A 158 14.44 15.57 -9.55
N ASP A 159 13.23 16.06 -9.24
CA ASP A 159 12.96 17.44 -8.82
C ASP A 159 12.35 17.45 -7.39
N GLU A 160 13.01 18.11 -6.44
CA GLU A 160 12.61 18.08 -5.02
C GLU A 160 11.28 18.83 -4.77
N ASP A 161 11.02 19.93 -5.48
CA ASP A 161 9.80 20.72 -5.32
C ASP A 161 8.58 19.99 -5.92
N GLU A 162 8.74 19.38 -7.10
CA GLU A 162 7.69 18.54 -7.69
C GLU A 162 7.44 17.30 -6.82
N LEU A 163 8.50 16.63 -6.35
CA LEU A 163 8.39 15.46 -5.46
C LEU A 163 7.56 15.76 -4.20
N GLN A 164 7.81 16.89 -3.52
CA GLN A 164 7.04 17.30 -2.35
C GLN A 164 5.56 17.53 -2.69
N SER A 165 5.27 18.29 -3.76
CA SER A 165 3.88 18.52 -4.21
C SER A 165 3.14 17.21 -4.53
N HIS A 166 3.86 16.22 -5.05
CA HIS A 166 3.29 14.90 -5.30
C HIS A 166 3.09 14.08 -4.03
N ILE A 167 3.96 14.18 -3.02
CA ILE A 167 3.74 13.54 -1.72
C ILE A 167 2.49 14.13 -1.06
N GLU A 168 2.34 15.46 -1.03
CA GLU A 168 1.16 16.17 -0.50
C GLU A 168 -0.14 15.71 -1.17
N LYS A 169 -0.19 15.71 -2.51
CA LYS A 169 -1.35 15.24 -3.30
C LYS A 169 -1.74 13.79 -3.00
N ASN A 170 -0.74 12.92 -2.80
CA ASN A 170 -0.99 11.52 -2.42
C ASN A 170 -1.44 11.40 -0.96
N ALA A 171 -0.92 12.22 -0.05
CA ALA A 171 -1.33 12.27 1.35
C ALA A 171 -2.78 12.77 1.50
N ASP A 172 -3.20 13.78 0.72
CA ASP A 172 -4.59 14.21 0.62
C ASP A 172 -5.50 13.07 0.17
N SER A 173 -5.11 12.38 -0.91
CA SER A 173 -5.87 11.24 -1.46
C SER A 173 -6.01 10.08 -0.45
N VAL A 174 -4.96 9.81 0.33
CA VAL A 174 -4.98 8.80 1.42
C VAL A 174 -5.87 9.27 2.57
N TYR A 175 -5.80 10.55 2.95
CA TYR A 175 -6.63 11.12 4.01
C TYR A 175 -8.12 11.11 3.65
N GLU A 176 -8.50 11.48 2.42
CA GLU A 176 -9.87 11.35 1.93
C GLU A 176 -10.39 9.90 1.99
N ALA A 177 -9.58 8.95 1.51
CA ALA A 177 -9.91 7.52 1.58
C ALA A 177 -10.07 7.03 3.04
N TYR A 178 -9.22 7.54 3.95
CA TYR A 178 -9.31 7.27 5.39
C TYR A 178 -10.59 7.81 6.02
N VAL A 179 -10.94 9.07 5.76
CA VAL A 179 -12.19 9.69 6.28
C VAL A 179 -13.39 8.88 5.82
N LYS A 180 -13.50 8.58 4.52
CA LYS A 180 -14.58 7.78 3.95
C LYS A 180 -14.70 6.40 4.63
N LYS A 181 -13.61 5.63 4.71
CA LYS A 181 -13.62 4.30 5.33
C LYS A 181 -13.94 4.35 6.84
N ARG A 182 -13.53 5.42 7.53
CA ARG A 182 -13.85 5.65 8.94
C ARG A 182 -15.35 5.89 9.16
N GLU A 183 -16.01 6.57 8.24
CA GLU A 183 -17.46 6.80 8.27
C GLU A 183 -18.25 5.52 7.95
N GLU A 184 -17.86 4.78 6.90
CA GLU A 184 -18.45 3.48 6.56
C GLU A 184 -18.38 2.48 7.74
N ALA A 185 -17.23 2.45 8.45
CA ALA A 185 -17.04 1.63 9.63
C ALA A 185 -17.93 2.04 10.83
N LYS A 186 -18.19 3.35 11.01
CA LYS A 186 -19.12 3.86 12.03
C LYS A 186 -20.57 3.47 11.70
N ASN A 187 -20.99 3.69 10.46
CA ASN A 187 -22.36 3.42 10.00
C ASN A 187 -22.70 1.92 10.11
N THR A 188 -21.75 1.05 9.75
CA THR A 188 -21.89 -0.41 9.87
C THR A 188 -22.04 -0.87 11.33
N LYS A 189 -21.38 -0.20 12.29
CA LYS A 189 -21.57 -0.48 13.72
C LYS A 189 -22.97 -0.04 14.20
N HIS A 190 -23.45 1.13 13.77
CA HIS A 190 -24.76 1.65 14.18
C HIS A 190 -25.92 0.73 13.77
N GLN A 191 -25.92 0.26 12.52
CA GLN A 191 -26.95 -0.66 12.01
C GLN A 191 -26.96 -2.02 12.76
N LYS A 192 -25.80 -2.54 13.16
CA LYS A 192 -25.67 -3.79 13.93
C LYS A 192 -26.08 -3.69 15.41
N THR A 193 -26.35 -2.48 15.91
CA THR A 193 -26.81 -2.26 17.29
C THR A 193 -28.31 -1.95 17.35
N GLN A 194 -28.98 -1.86 16.19
CA GLN A 194 -30.43 -1.58 16.05
C GLN A 194 -31.22 -2.75 15.47
N ALA A 195 -30.56 -3.89 15.23
CA ALA A 195 -31.12 -5.15 14.74
C ALA A 195 -30.91 -6.26 15.77
#